data_AF-A0A7R8X1G7-F1
#
_entry.id   AF-A0A7R8X1G7-F1
#
_cell.length_a   1.000
_cell.length_b   1.000
_cell.length_c   1.000
_cell.angle_alpha   90.00
_cell.angle_beta   90.00
_cell.angle_gamma   90.00
#
_symmetry.space_group_name_H-M   'P 1'
#
loop_
_entity.id
_entity.type
_entity.pdbx_description
1 polymer ?
#
loop_
_entity_poly.entity_id
_entity_poly.type
_entity_poly.pdbx_seq_one_letter_code
_entity_poly.pdbx_strand_id
1 'polypeptide(L)'
;MGRIMYVIRVHSAEEIDDAMVLLSVLAHVKLEVISPHTIVLRLEGDNRLRKKTIEEKLGSLKTIEAEEKQFSQTPTPVRTT
;
A
#
# COMPACT_ATOMS: atom_id res chain seq x y z
N MET A 1 0.07 -16.61 7.36
CA MET A 1 -0.79 -15.40 7.32
C MET A 1 0.00 -14.28 6.67
N GLY A 2 -0.32 -13.92 5.42
CA GLY A 2 0.46 -12.97 4.63
C GLY A 2 0.15 -11.52 4.98
N ARG A 3 1.19 -10.71 5.20
CA ARG A 3 1.08 -9.25 5.33
C ARG A 3 1.43 -8.64 3.97
N ILE A 4 0.53 -7.82 3.42
CA ILE A 4 0.74 -7.16 2.13
C ILE A 4 0.98 -5.67 2.41
N MET A 5 2.00 -5.12 1.75
CA MET A 5 2.29 -3.70 1.79
C MET A 5 2.08 -3.12 0.39
N TYR A 6 1.31 -2.05 0.26
CA TYR A 6 1.23 -1.29 -0.98
C TYR A 6 2.00 0.00 -0.81
N VAL A 7 2.93 0.26 -1.73
CA VAL A 7 3.60 1.56 -1.83
C VAL A 7 2.88 2.33 -2.91
N ILE A 8 2.15 3.36 -2.50
CA ILE A 8 1.46 4.27 -3.37
C ILE A 8 2.35 5.48 -3.60
N ARG A 9 2.60 5.80 -4.87
CA ARG A 9 3.20 7.05 -5.31
C ARG A 9 2.15 7.85 -6.05
N VAL A 10 2.05 9.12 -5.71
CA VAL A 10 1.16 10.05 -6.37
C VAL A 10 1.98 11.05 -7.19
N HIS A 11 1.43 11.52 -8.30
CA HIS A 11 2.12 12.48 -9.16
C HIS A 11 2.14 13.89 -8.55
N SER A 12 1.15 14.23 -7.73
CA SER A 12 1.03 15.53 -7.07
C SER A 12 0.66 15.38 -5.60
N ALA A 13 1.19 16.24 -4.74
CA ALA A 13 0.91 16.20 -3.29
C ALA A 13 -0.58 16.38 -2.96
N GLU A 14 -1.33 17.10 -3.80
CA GLU A 14 -2.79 17.25 -3.66
C GLU A 14 -3.51 15.90 -3.80
N GLU A 15 -2.96 14.95 -4.55
CA GLU A 15 -3.54 13.62 -4.71
C GLU A 15 -3.25 12.71 -3.51
N ILE A 16 -2.33 13.07 -2.60
CA ILE A 16 -2.17 12.33 -1.35
C ILE A 16 -3.43 12.42 -0.52
N ASP A 17 -4.02 13.60 -0.36
CA ASP A 17 -5.23 13.79 0.42
C ASP A 17 -6.40 12.98 -0.17
N ASP A 18 -6.59 13.04 -1.49
CA ASP A 18 -7.60 12.23 -2.19
C ASP A 18 -7.37 10.72 -2.01
N ALA A 19 -6.12 10.26 -2.17
CA ALA A 19 -5.77 8.87 -1.96
C ALA A 19 -5.99 8.43 -0.51
N MET A 20 -5.61 9.27 0.47
CA MET A 20 -5.82 8.99 1.89
C MET A 20 -7.31 8.88 2.22
N VAL A 21 -8.13 9.82 1.75
CA VAL A 21 -9.59 9.77 1.96
C VAL A 21 -10.16 8.49 1.33
N LEU A 22 -9.81 8.21 0.08
CA LEU A 22 -10.32 7.09 -0.69
C LEU A 22 -9.86 5.72 -0.15
N LEU A 23 -8.75 5.67 0.58
CA LEU A 23 -8.24 4.45 1.20
C LEU A 23 -8.60 4.36 2.68
N SER A 24 -8.90 5.47 3.35
CA SER A 24 -9.37 5.49 4.75
C SER A 24 -10.72 4.81 4.94
N VAL A 25 -11.55 4.78 3.88
CA VAL A 25 -12.83 4.05 3.84
C VAL A 25 -12.64 2.54 3.94
N LEU A 26 -11.44 2.03 3.68
CA LEU A 26 -11.12 0.63 3.85
C LEU A 26 -10.82 0.38 5.34
N ALA A 27 -11.80 -0.16 6.06
CA ALA A 27 -11.61 -0.51 7.45
C ALA A 27 -10.42 -1.49 7.61
N HIS A 28 -9.57 -1.24 8.60
CA HIS A 28 -8.40 -2.06 8.96
C HIS A 28 -7.21 -2.03 7.97
N VAL A 29 -7.06 -1.00 7.15
CA VAL A 29 -5.74 -0.65 6.58
C VAL A 29 -5.08 0.42 7.42
N LYS A 30 -3.77 0.25 7.62
CA LYS A 30 -2.93 1.27 8.23
C LYS A 30 -2.26 2.07 7.11
N LEU A 31 -2.66 3.33 6.99
CA LEU A 31 -2.06 4.30 6.07
C LEU A 31 -0.89 4.99 6.78
N GLU A 32 0.27 5.04 6.14
CA GLU A 32 1.47 5.69 6.65
C GLU A 32 2.08 6.56 5.55
N VAL A 33 1.97 7.88 5.68
CA VAL A 33 2.58 8.82 4.74
C VAL A 33 4.05 8.96 5.10
N ILE A 34 4.93 8.54 4.19
CA ILE A 34 6.38 8.62 4.39
C ILE A 34 7.02 9.77 3.61
N SER A 35 6.27 10.35 2.66
CA SER A 35 6.71 11.48 1.83
C SER A 35 5.48 12.21 1.30
N PRO A 36 5.56 13.52 0.98
CA PRO A 36 4.47 14.29 0.35
C PRO A 36 3.99 13.72 -1.00
N HIS A 37 4.68 12.73 -1.57
CA HIS A 37 4.26 12.03 -2.79
C HIS A 37 4.23 10.50 -2.61
N THR A 38 4.35 9.99 -1.37
CA THR A 38 4.40 8.55 -1.12
C THR A 38 3.66 8.14 0.14
N ILE A 39 2.71 7.23 -0.03
CA ILE A 39 1.89 6.64 1.03
C ILE A 39 2.15 5.14 1.06
N VAL A 40 2.30 4.58 2.24
CA VAL A 40 2.42 3.14 2.46
C VAL A 40 1.13 2.64 3.09
N LEU A 41 0.48 1.65 2.46
CA LEU A 41 -0.59 0.88 3.07
C LEU A 41 -0.06 -0.41 3.60
N ARG A 42 -0.44 -0.72 4.83
CA ARG A 42 -0.23 -2.02 5.43
C ARG A 42 -1.57 -2.70 5.65
N LEU A 43 -1.72 -3.85 5.01
CA LEU A 43 -2.88 -4.73 5.14
C LEU A 43 -2.54 -5.85 6.12
N GLU A 44 -3.22 -5.86 7.26
CA GLU A 44 -3.13 -6.93 8.26
C GLU A 44 -4.38 -7.82 8.20
N GLY A 45 -4.20 -9.14 8.16
CA GLY A 45 -5.29 -10.13 8.14
C GLY A 45 -5.60 -10.79 6.78
N ASP A 46 -6.78 -11.41 6.68
CA ASP A 46 -7.24 -12.13 5.48
C ASP A 46 -7.74 -11.13 4.42
N ASN A 47 -6.81 -10.67 3.58
CA ASN A 47 -6.99 -9.47 2.77
C ASN A 47 -7.31 -9.73 1.29
N ARG A 48 -7.79 -10.92 0.93
CA ARG A 48 -8.06 -11.26 -0.48
C ARG A 48 -9.17 -10.38 -1.08
N LEU A 49 -10.22 -10.13 -0.31
CA LEU A 49 -11.32 -9.24 -0.72
C LEU A 49 -10.86 -7.77 -0.78
N ARG A 50 -10.04 -7.35 0.19
CA ARG A 50 -9.56 -5.97 0.35
C ARG A 50 -8.50 -5.59 -0.68
N LYS A 51 -7.61 -6.53 -1.03
CA LYS A 51 -6.64 -6.37 -2.13
C LYS A 51 -7.37 -5.98 -3.41
N LYS A 52 -8.43 -6.70 -3.78
CA LYS A 52 -9.23 -6.40 -4.96
C LYS A 52 -9.84 -5.00 -4.89
N THR A 53 -10.43 -4.63 -3.75
CA THR A 53 -10.98 -3.29 -3.55
C THR A 53 -9.92 -2.20 -3.67
N ILE A 54 -8.72 -2.42 -3.12
CA ILE A 54 -7.58 -1.49 -3.20
C ILE A 54 -7.11 -1.35 -4.65
N GLU A 55 -6.91 -2.45 -5.37
CA GLU A 55 -6.53 -2.42 -6.79
C GLU A 55 -7.58 -1.72 -7.65
N GLU A 56 -8.88 -1.94 -7.42
CA GLU A 56 -9.96 -1.22 -8.13
C GLU A 56 -9.97 0.28 -7.81
N LYS A 57 -9.82 0.61 -6.52
CA LYS A 57 -9.76 2.00 -6.02
C LYS A 57 -8.56 2.76 -6.59
N LEU A 58 -7.40 2.12 -6.63
CA LEU A 58 -6.17 2.67 -7.19
C LEU A 58 -6.19 2.72 -8.70
N GLY A 59 -6.75 1.70 -9.36
CA GLY A 59 -6.95 1.69 -10.81
C GLY A 59 -7.92 2.77 -11.29
N SER A 60 -8.84 3.22 -10.43
CA SER A 60 -9.69 4.39 -10.70
C SER A 60 -8.92 5.70 -10.67
N LEU A 61 -7.79 5.75 -9.96
CA LEU A 61 -6.93 6.91 -9.84
C LEU A 61 -5.81 6.78 -10.88
N LYS A 62 -6.08 7.23 -12.12
CA LYS A 62 -5.16 7.13 -13.28
C LYS A 62 -3.77 7.72 -13.04
N THR A 63 -3.65 8.57 -12.03
CA THR A 63 -2.49 9.37 -11.64
C THR A 63 -1.70 8.77 -10.48
N ILE A 64 -2.10 7.59 -10.00
CA ILE A 64 -1.50 6.96 -8.83
C ILE A 64 -0.82 5.65 -9.24
N GLU A 65 0.47 5.56 -8.94
CA GLU A 65 1.25 4.34 -9.11
C GLU A 65 1.23 3.55 -7.81
N ALA A 66 0.65 2.35 -7.83
CA ALA A 66 0.63 1.47 -6.67
C ALA A 66 1.48 0.22 -6.92
N GLU A 67 2.53 0.06 -6.11
CA GLU A 67 3.40 -1.10 -6.13
C GLU A 67 3.07 -2.03 -4.98
N GLU A 68 2.60 -3.25 -5.29
CA GLU A 68 2.44 -4.31 -4.28
C GLU A 68 3.83 -4.85 -3.89
N LYS A 69 4.19 -4.67 -2.62
CA LYS A 69 5.31 -5.38 -1.99
C LYS A 69 4.76 -6.42 -1.03
N GLN A 70 4.84 -7.68 -1.43
CA GLN A 70 4.67 -8.78 -0.49
C GLN A 70 5.89 -8.81 0.44
N PHE A 71 5.66 -8.72 1.74
CA PHE A 71 6.70 -8.92 2.74
C PHE A 71 7.05 -10.41 2.77
N SER A 72 7.83 -10.86 1.79
CA SER A 72 8.58 -12.11 1.89
C SER A 72 9.74 -11.82 2.82
N GLN A 73 9.55 -12.06 4.12
CA GLN A 73 10.67 -12.27 5.02
C GLN A 73 11.41 -13.53 4.56
N THR A 74 12.25 -13.41 3.55
CA THR A 74 13.48 -14.19 3.53
C THR A 74 14.48 -13.39 4.32
N PRO A 75 14.71 -13.69 5.62
CA PRO A 75 15.95 -13.28 6.24
C PRO A 75 17.04 -13.94 5.40
N THR A 76 17.75 -13.15 4.59
CA THR A 76 18.94 -13.65 3.92
C THR A 76 19.86 -14.14 5.04
N PRO A 77 20.15 -15.45 5.17
CA PRO A 77 21.09 -15.90 6.17
C PRO A 77 22.44 -15.33 5.74
N VAL A 78 22.91 -14.32 6.45
CA VAL A 78 24.27 -13.81 6.31
C VAL A 78 25.18 -14.96 6.77
N ARG A 79 25.70 -15.73 5.82
CA ARG A 79 26.81 -16.66 6.06
C ARG A 79 28.04 -15.80 6.33
N THR A 80 28.41 -15.68 7.59
CA THR A 80 29.76 -15.27 8.00
C THR A 80 30.75 -16.33 7.54
N THR A 81 31.69 -15.94 6.69
CA THR A 81 32.96 -16.65 6.43
C THR A 81 34.09 -15.73 6.77
#